data_AF-A0ABD3D8T6-F1
#
_entry.id   AF-A0ABD3D8T6-F1
#
_cell.length_a   1.000
_cell.length_b   1.000
_cell.length_c   1.000
_cell.angle_alpha   90.00
_cell.angle_beta   90.00
_cell.angle_gamma   90.00
#
_symmetry.space_group_name_H-M   'P 1'
#
loop_
_entity.id
_entity.type
_entity.pdbx_description
1 polymer ?
#
loop_
_entity_poly.entity_id
_entity_poly.type
_entity_poly.pdbx_seq_one_letter_code
_entity_poly.pdbx_strand_id
1 'polypeptide(L)' 'MFVAPAMNTFMWNNPFTERHLMAIDDLGISLIPPVKKRLACGDYGNGAMAEPSLIYSTVRLFFESREQTGGRDI' A
#
# COMPACT_ATOMS: atom_id res chain seq x y z
N MET A 1 -4.88 -8.66 -4.90
CA MET A 1 -5.27 -8.19 -3.55
C MET A 1 -4.43 -6.96 -3.22
N PHE A 2 -5.00 -5.95 -2.57
CA PHE A 2 -4.29 -4.71 -2.19
C PHE A 2 -4.26 -4.59 -0.67
N VAL A 3 -3.15 -4.10 -0.13
CA VAL A 3 -3.00 -3.80 1.31
C VAL A 3 -2.48 -2.38 1.49
N ALA A 4 -3.06 -1.64 2.44
CA ALA A 4 -2.64 -0.29 2.81
C ALA A 4 -2.32 -0.26 4.32
N PRO A 5 -1.07 -0.51 4.72
CA PRO A 5 -0.72 -0.64 6.13
C PRO A 5 -0.91 0.66 6.91
N ALA A 6 -1.28 0.52 8.19
CA ALA A 6 -1.43 1.62 9.14
C ALA A 6 -0.82 1.22 10.48
N MET A 7 0.33 1.80 10.82
CA MET A 7 1.04 1.51 12.06
C MET A 7 1.94 2.68 12.46
N ASN A 8 2.37 2.76 13.73
CA ASN A 8 3.33 3.79 14.13
C ASN A 8 4.72 3.54 13.51
N THR A 9 5.59 4.55 13.56
CA THR A 9 6.93 4.47 12.93
C THR A 9 7.84 3.40 13.51
N PHE A 10 7.74 3.12 14.81
CA PHE A 10 8.54 2.04 15.42
C PHE A 10 8.12 0.66 14.94
N MET A 11 6.81 0.45 14.75
CA MET A 11 6.28 -0.77 14.13
C MET A 11 6.68 -0.86 12.66
N TRP A 12 6.61 0.25 11.91
CA TRP A 12 7.02 0.27 10.51
C TRP A 12 8.50 -0.09 10.33
N ASN A 13 9.37 0.43 11.20
CA ASN A 13 10.80 0.17 11.17
C ASN A 13 11.20 -1.17 11.82
N ASN A 14 10.23 -1.97 12.28
CA ASN A 14 10.52 -3.25 12.91
C ASN A 14 10.96 -4.28 11.85
N PRO A 15 12.03 -5.08 12.10
CA PRO A 15 12.48 -6.11 11.17
C PRO A 15 11.41 -7.15 10.79
N PHE A 16 10.43 -7.42 11.67
CA PHE A 16 9.31 -8.29 11.34
C PHE A 16 8.40 -7.67 10.28
N THR A 17 8.19 -6.36 10.32
CA THR A 17 7.40 -5.67 9.30
C THR A 17 8.05 -5.81 7.94
N GLU A 18 9.36 -5.60 7.83
CA GLU A 18 10.11 -5.83 6.60
C GLU A 18 9.95 -7.27 6.07
N ARG A 19 10.09 -8.28 6.94
CA ARG A 19 9.88 -9.69 6.57
C ARG A 19 8.45 -9.98 6.09
N HIS A 20 7.44 -9.38 6.73
CA HIS A 20 6.05 -9.54 6.30
C HIS A 20 5.79 -8.84 4.97
N LEU A 21 6.41 -7.69 4.71
CA LEU A 21 6.30 -7.00 3.42
C LEU A 21 6.93 -7.82 2.29
N MET A 22 8.06 -8.49 2.54
CA MET A 22 8.65 -9.44 1.58
C MET A 22 7.70 -10.59 1.27
N ALA A 23 7.10 -11.21 2.29
CA ALA A 23 6.13 -12.28 2.09
C ALA A 23 4.87 -11.81 1.33
N ILE A 24 4.42 -10.57 1.58
CA ILE A 24 3.30 -9.95 0.84
C ILE A 24 3.65 -9.81 -0.64
N ASP A 25 4.86 -9.34 -0.96
CA ASP A 25 5.36 -9.18 -2.32
C ASP A 25 5.48 -10.54 -3.05
N ASP A 26 6.07 -11.54 -2.37
CA ASP A 26 6.21 -12.92 -2.88
C ASP A 26 4.85 -13.56 -3.22
N LEU A 27 3.79 -13.19 -2.49
CA LEU A 27 2.42 -13.65 -2.74
C LEU A 27 1.70 -12.87 -3.86
N GLY A 28 2.36 -11.89 -4.49
CA GLY A 28 1.79 -11.04 -5.54
C GLY A 28 0.75 -10.06 -5.01
N ILE A 29 0.80 -9.72 -3.72
CA ILE A 29 -0.10 -8.76 -3.08
C ILE A 29 0.46 -7.35 -3.31
N SER A 30 -0.37 -6.46 -3.83
CA SER A 30 0.06 -5.09 -4.12
C SER A 30 0.03 -4.23 -2.86
N LEU A 31 1.20 -3.73 -2.46
CA LEU A 31 1.35 -2.81 -1.34
C LEU A 31 1.05 -1.37 -1.79
N ILE A 32 0.11 -0.71 -1.10
CA ILE A 32 -0.07 0.74 -1.16
C ILE A 32 0.73 1.33 0.01
N PRO A 33 1.82 2.08 -0.25
CA PRO A 33 2.78 2.46 0.78
C PRO A 33 2.14 3.40 1.80
N PRO A 34 2.57 3.34 3.08
CA PRO A 34 2.18 4.33 4.05
C PRO A 34 2.79 5.70 3.70
N VAL A 35 2.23 6.74 4.29
CA VAL A 35 2.70 8.12 4.13
C VAL A 35 3.34 8.63 5.42
N LYS A 36 4.21 9.63 5.27
CA LYS A 36 4.69 10.40 6.41
C LYS A 36 3.63 11.42 6.82
N LYS A 37 3.13 11.31 8.04
CA LYS A 37 2.18 12.28 8.62
C LYS A 37 2.47 12.47 10.09
N ARG A 38 1.87 13.52 10.66
CA ARG A 38 1.77 13.66 12.12
C ARG A 38 0.90 12.52 12.64
N LEU A 39 1.50 11.65 13.43
CA LEU A 39 0.85 10.51 14.06
C LEU A 39 0.02 10.99 15.26
N ALA A 40 -0.86 10.11 15.76
CA ALA A 40 -1.74 10.42 16.89
C ALA A 40 -0.99 10.81 18.18
N CYS A 41 0.27 10.38 18.34
CA CYS A 41 1.15 10.78 19.45
C CYS A 41 1.76 12.18 19.30
N GLY A 42 1.56 12.84 18.16
CA GLY A 42 2.14 14.15 17.86
C GLY A 42 3.45 14.10 17.09
N ASP A 43 4.09 12.93 16.99
CA ASP A 43 5.33 12.73 16.24
C ASP A 43 5.12 12.76 14.72
N TYR A 44 6.11 13.26 13.98
CA TYR A 44 6.13 13.17 12.52
C TYR A 44 6.80 11.88 12.11
N GLY A 45 6.05 10.96 11.49
CA GLY A 45 6.48 9.58 11.34
C GLY A 45 5.97 8.91 10.08
N ASN A 46 6.73 7.94 9.58
CA ASN A 46 6.28 7.05 8.53
C ASN A 46 5.37 5.96 9.11
N GLY A 47 4.38 5.50 8.36
CA GLY A 47 3.48 4.42 8.78
C GLY A 47 2.00 4.78 8.85
N ALA A 48 1.64 6.05 8.62
CA ALA A 48 0.24 6.43 8.48
C ALA A 48 -0.34 5.83 7.20
N MET A 49 -1.59 5.36 7.26
CA MET A 49 -2.28 4.83 6.09
C MET A 49 -2.33 5.88 4.97
N ALA A 50 -2.22 5.42 3.72
CA ALA A 50 -2.56 6.24 2.56
C ALA A 50 -3.99 6.80 2.69
N GLU A 51 -4.23 7.99 2.12
CA GLU A 51 -5.59 8.57 2.10
C GLU A 51 -6.56 7.64 1.36
N PRO A 52 -7.82 7.52 1.80
CA PRO A 52 -8.80 6.67 1.13
C PRO A 52 -8.96 6.97 -0.36
N SER A 53 -8.85 8.24 -0.76
CA SER A 53 -8.89 8.66 -2.16
C SER A 53 -7.72 8.11 -2.98
N LEU A 54 -6.51 8.04 -2.41
CA LEU A 54 -5.34 7.46 -3.03
C LEU A 54 -5.45 5.93 -3.13
N ILE A 55 -5.99 5.29 -2.08
CA ILE A 55 -6.26 3.85 -2.11
C ILE A 55 -7.25 3.54 -3.24
N TYR A 56 -8.37 4.27 -3.29
CA TYR A 56 -9.39 4.11 -4.32
C TYR A 56 -8.83 4.31 -5.73
N SER A 57 -8.11 5.41 -5.99
CA SER A 57 -7.57 5.70 -7.32
C SER A 57 -6.54 4.65 -7.76
N THR A 58 -5.70 4.16 -6.85
CA THR A 58 -4.72 3.11 -7.13
C THR A 58 -5.41 1.82 -7.58
N VAL A 59 -6.44 1.39 -6.83
CA VAL A 59 -7.20 0.18 -7.19
C VAL A 59 -7.93 0.38 -8.51
N ARG A 60 -8.60 1.53 -8.70
CA ARG A 60 -9.36 1.84 -9.92
C ARG A 60 -8.50 1.79 -11.18
N LEU A 61 -7.36 2.50 -11.16
CA LEU A 61 -6.43 2.56 -12.30
C LEU A 61 -5.84 1.20 -12.64
N PHE A 62 -5.58 0.35 -11.63
CA PHE A 62 -5.12 -1.01 -11.86
C PHE A 62 -6.15 -1.82 -12.66
N PHE A 63 -7.43 -1.75 -12.32
CA PHE A 63 -8.49 -2.46 -13.06
C PHE A 63 -8.68 -1.90 -14.47
N GLU A 64 -8.70 -0.58 -14.65
CA GLU A 64 -8.82 0.07 -15.96
C GLU A 64 -7.67 -0.35 -16.91
N SER A 65 -6.44 -0.47 -16.41
CA SER A 65 -5.28 -0.91 -17.21
C SER A 65 -5.39 -2.36 -17.71
N ARG A 66 -6.12 -3.21 -16.97
CA ARG A 66 -6.33 -4.62 -17.33
C ARG A 66 -7.38 -4.76 -18.43
N GLU A 67 -8.44 -3.96 -18.39
CA GLU A 67 -9.49 -3.97 -19.42
C GLU A 67 -8.96 -3.55 -20.80
N GLN A 68 -8.04 -2.58 -20.84
CA GLN A 68 -7.43 -2.13 -22.10
C GLN A 68 -6.48 -3.15 -22.74
N THR A 69 -5.96 -4.10 -21.96
CA THR A 69 -5.05 -5.14 -22.45
C THR A 69 -5.81 -6.33 -23.05
N GLY A 70 -7.06 -6.58 -22.62
CA GLY A 70 -7.90 -7.68 -23.12
C GLY A 70 -8.69 -7.39 -24.41
N GLY A 71 -8.61 -6.17 -24.95
CA GLY A 71 -9.33 -5.75 -26.16
C GLY A 71 -8.54 -5.77 -27.46
N ARG A 72 -7.34 -6.36 -27.49
CA ARG A 72 -6.43 -6.36 -28.67
C ARG A 72 -6.26 -7.70 -29.39
N ASP A 73 -6.94 -8.74 -28.94
CA ASP A 73 -6.93 -10.03 -29.63
C ASP A 73 -8.26 -10.23 -30.37
N ILE A 74 -8.35 -9.65 -31.58
CA ILE A 74 -9.35 -9.98 -32.61
C ILE A 74 -8.63 -10.73 -33.73
#